data_AF-A0A256BFY2-F1
#
_entry.id   AF-A0A256BFY2-F1
#
_cell.length_a   1.000
_cell.length_b   1.000
_cell.length_c   1.000
_cell.angle_alpha   90.00
_cell.angle_beta   90.00
_cell.angle_gamma   90.00
#
_symmetry.space_group_name_H-M   'P 1'
#
loop_
_entity.id
_entity.type
_entity.pdbx_description
1 polymer ?
#
loop_
_entity_poly.entity_id
_entity_poly.type
_entity_poly.pdbx_seq_one_letter_code
_entity_poly.pdbx_strand_id
1 'polypeptide(L)'
;MCVEIQERALSNTYLEVKNATSLWAEILKCLTTASDEKILSAKQDEIRKLLKKGASSQISKKGYWEIMGGGKNFNRIQDIPHFKLHNGCWFDFAITIDETCRPAQIIGFDFEIRFPQREEETKVPFLRIDLNLPDHNNDERNIRFHLHPNNDDIMIHSPPMSPLEILHMFLYGMNIRDKPRAS
;
A
#
# COMPACT_ATOMS: atom_id res chain seq x y z
N MET A 1 12.18 -24.44 9.05
CA MET A 1 11.56 -23.54 8.07
C MET A 1 10.08 -23.87 8.05
N CYS A 2 9.20 -22.91 8.36
CA CYS A 2 7.79 -23.19 8.63
C CYS A 2 7.06 -23.52 7.32
N VAL A 3 6.65 -24.77 7.13
CA VAL A 3 5.99 -25.27 5.91
C VAL A 3 4.75 -24.44 5.59
N GLU A 4 3.99 -24.05 6.61
CA GLU A 4 2.79 -23.20 6.48
C GLU A 4 3.09 -21.82 5.87
N ILE A 5 4.26 -21.22 6.17
CA ILE A 5 4.67 -19.92 5.60
C ILE A 5 5.06 -20.09 4.14
N GLN A 6 5.73 -21.19 3.79
CA GLN A 6 6.08 -21.50 2.41
C GLN A 6 4.85 -21.83 1.58
N GLU A 7 3.91 -22.61 2.12
CA GLU A 7 2.63 -22.92 1.48
C GLU A 7 1.80 -21.66 1.27
N ARG A 8 1.75 -20.74 2.24
CA ARG A 8 1.07 -19.46 2.07
C ARG A 8 1.75 -18.58 1.01
N ALA A 9 3.08 -18.53 0.96
CA ALA A 9 3.81 -17.80 -0.07
C ALA A 9 3.63 -18.40 -1.47
N LEU A 10 3.35 -19.71 -1.56
CA LEU A 10 3.02 -20.42 -2.79
C LEU A 10 1.53 -20.35 -3.15
N SER A 11 0.67 -20.07 -2.17
CA SER A 11 -0.76 -19.82 -2.40
C SER A 11 -0.95 -18.43 -2.97
N ASN A 12 -1.78 -18.30 -4.00
CA ASN A 12 -2.12 -16.99 -4.56
C ASN A 12 -2.82 -16.15 -3.47
N THR A 13 -2.23 -15.01 -3.10
CA THR A 13 -2.97 -13.98 -2.35
C THR A 13 -4.23 -13.64 -3.14
N TYR A 14 -5.38 -13.68 -2.48
CA TYR A 14 -6.66 -13.34 -3.08
C TYR A 14 -6.69 -11.85 -3.40
N LEU A 15 -6.43 -11.54 -4.68
CA LEU A 15 -6.62 -10.22 -5.26
C LEU A 15 -8.04 -10.03 -5.81
N GLU A 16 -8.91 -11.01 -5.60
CA GLU A 16 -10.32 -10.91 -5.95
C GLU A 16 -11.06 -10.01 -4.97
N VAL A 17 -11.85 -9.09 -5.49
CA VAL A 17 -12.70 -8.19 -4.73
C VAL A 17 -14.10 -8.16 -5.31
N LYS A 18 -15.08 -7.77 -4.49
CA LYS A 18 -16.46 -7.67 -4.95
C LYS A 18 -16.62 -6.57 -6.03
N ASN A 19 -16.02 -5.41 -5.77
CA ASN A 19 -15.94 -4.22 -6.63
C ASN A 19 -15.15 -3.13 -5.88
N ALA A 20 -14.73 -2.09 -6.59
CA ALA A 20 -14.00 -0.94 -6.09
C ALA A 20 -14.77 -0.17 -5.01
N THR A 21 -16.10 -0.14 -5.06
CA THR A 21 -16.90 0.57 -4.05
C THR A 21 -16.89 -0.17 -2.70
N SER A 22 -16.98 -1.49 -2.72
CA SER A 22 -16.87 -2.33 -1.53
C SER A 22 -15.46 -2.24 -0.92
N LEU A 23 -14.41 -2.39 -1.73
CA LEU A 23 -13.03 -2.25 -1.24
C LEU A 23 -12.77 -0.85 -0.67
N TRP A 24 -13.27 0.21 -1.31
CA TRP A 24 -13.14 1.57 -0.80
C TRP A 24 -13.80 1.73 0.57
N ALA A 25 -14.98 1.12 0.78
CA ALA A 25 -15.67 1.17 2.07
C ALA A 25 -14.90 0.40 3.16
N GLU A 26 -14.28 -0.73 2.83
CA GLU A 26 -13.43 -1.50 3.75
C GLU A 26 -12.17 -0.71 4.15
N ILE A 27 -11.51 -0.07 3.17
CA ILE A 27 -10.37 0.82 3.42
C ILE A 27 -10.77 2.01 4.29
N LEU A 28 -11.90 2.66 3.96
CA LEU A 28 -12.42 3.78 4.74
C LEU A 28 -12.64 3.34 6.20
N LYS A 29 -13.31 2.18 6.40
CA LYS A 29 -13.54 1.63 7.73
C LYS A 29 -12.23 1.43 8.48
N CYS A 30 -11.24 0.78 7.86
CA CYS A 30 -9.92 0.55 8.44
C CYS A 30 -9.24 1.85 8.88
N LEU A 31 -9.21 2.87 8.01
CA LEU A 31 -8.65 4.18 8.32
C LEU A 31 -9.42 4.91 9.43
N THR A 32 -10.75 4.86 9.42
CA THR A 32 -11.55 5.50 10.48
C THR A 32 -11.35 4.83 11.82
N THR A 33 -11.28 3.49 11.87
CA THR A 33 -10.97 2.74 13.09
C THR A 33 -9.60 3.12 13.64
N ALA A 34 -8.56 3.17 12.78
CA ALA A 34 -7.23 3.59 13.21
C ALA A 34 -7.17 5.06 13.68
N SER A 35 -8.04 5.95 13.17
CA SER A 35 -8.19 7.31 13.68
C SER A 35 -8.86 7.33 15.06
N ASP A 36 -9.96 6.58 15.24
CA ASP A 36 -10.66 6.46 16.53
C ASP A 36 -9.74 5.86 17.62
N GLU A 37 -8.85 4.93 17.23
CA GLU A 37 -7.82 4.32 18.09
C GLU A 37 -6.59 5.20 18.31
N LYS A 38 -6.54 6.41 17.73
CA LYS A 38 -5.41 7.36 17.84
C LYS A 38 -4.09 6.79 17.31
N ILE A 39 -4.15 5.97 16.27
CA ILE A 39 -2.99 5.50 15.50
C ILE A 39 -2.71 6.49 14.38
N LEU A 40 -3.75 6.87 13.64
CA LEU A 40 -3.71 7.94 12.65
C LEU A 40 -3.95 9.29 13.31
N SER A 41 -3.15 10.28 12.94
CA SER A 41 -3.35 11.67 13.37
C SER A 41 -4.47 12.38 12.59
N ALA A 42 -4.80 11.88 11.39
CA ALA A 42 -5.86 12.43 10.56
C ALA A 42 -7.24 12.21 11.18
N LYS A 43 -8.10 13.23 11.14
CA LYS A 43 -9.52 13.11 11.57
C LYS A 43 -10.37 12.49 10.47
N GLN A 44 -11.56 11.98 10.81
CA GLN A 44 -12.45 11.34 9.84
C GLN A 44 -12.76 12.20 8.59
N ASP A 45 -12.93 13.51 8.74
CA ASP A 45 -13.18 14.42 7.61
C ASP A 45 -11.96 14.56 6.70
N GLU A 46 -10.77 14.52 7.28
CA GLU A 46 -9.51 14.53 6.55
C GLU A 46 -9.28 13.20 5.83
N ILE A 47 -9.61 12.08 6.47
CA ILE A 47 -9.58 10.75 5.84
C ILE A 47 -10.46 10.71 4.59
N ARG A 48 -11.68 11.23 4.65
CA ARG A 48 -12.57 11.33 3.47
C ARG A 48 -12.03 12.27 2.39
N LYS A 49 -11.25 13.28 2.77
CA LYS A 49 -10.58 14.16 1.81
C LYS A 49 -9.40 13.47 1.13
N LEU A 50 -8.62 12.68 1.87
CA LEU A 50 -7.44 11.99 1.35
C LEU A 50 -7.78 10.70 0.59
N LEU A 51 -8.81 9.98 1.01
CA LEU A 51 -9.24 8.73 0.39
C LEU A 51 -10.16 9.01 -0.80
N LYS A 52 -9.66 8.77 -2.01
CA LYS A 52 -10.38 8.99 -3.28
C LYS A 52 -10.62 7.69 -4.02
N LYS A 53 -11.70 7.66 -4.81
CA LYS A 53 -12.00 6.62 -5.78
C LYS A 53 -12.38 7.28 -7.10
N GLY A 54 -11.78 6.83 -8.20
CA GLY A 54 -12.03 7.39 -9.53
C GLY A 54 -11.74 6.37 -10.63
N ALA A 55 -11.97 6.76 -11.89
CA ALA A 55 -11.50 5.97 -13.02
C ALA A 55 -9.97 5.87 -12.96
N SER A 56 -9.42 4.73 -13.40
CA SER A 56 -7.97 4.53 -13.38
C SER A 56 -7.25 5.59 -14.20
N SER A 57 -6.26 6.25 -13.59
CA SER A 57 -5.36 7.16 -14.30
C SER A 57 -4.34 6.43 -15.18
N GLN A 58 -4.13 5.13 -14.91
CA GLN A 58 -3.14 4.29 -15.57
C GLN A 58 -3.74 3.49 -16.74
N ILE A 59 -5.04 3.21 -16.68
CA ILE A 59 -5.78 2.46 -17.72
C ILE A 59 -7.00 3.28 -18.16
N SER A 60 -6.95 3.81 -19.39
CA SER A 60 -8.00 4.68 -19.95
C SER A 60 -9.29 3.97 -20.35
N LYS A 61 -9.32 2.63 -20.28
CA LYS A 61 -10.50 1.81 -20.64
C LYS A 61 -11.58 1.90 -19.57
N LYS A 62 -12.85 1.79 -19.98
CA LYS A 62 -13.98 1.68 -19.04
C LYS A 62 -13.88 0.37 -18.25
N GLY A 63 -14.35 0.40 -16.99
CA GLY A 63 -14.34 -0.74 -16.09
C GLY A 63 -13.08 -0.84 -15.21
N TYR A 64 -12.11 0.06 -15.38
CA TYR A 64 -10.93 0.16 -14.52
C TYR A 64 -11.06 1.30 -13.53
N TRP A 65 -10.84 0.99 -12.26
CA TRP A 65 -10.94 1.94 -11.15
C TRP A 65 -9.63 2.07 -10.41
N GLU A 66 -9.44 3.22 -9.77
CA GLU A 66 -8.32 3.50 -8.89
C GLU A 66 -8.83 4.00 -7.54
N ILE A 67 -8.33 3.43 -6.46
CA ILE A 67 -8.49 3.92 -5.10
C ILE A 67 -7.16 4.51 -4.66
N MET A 68 -7.17 5.78 -4.26
CA MET A 68 -5.99 6.50 -3.79
C MET A 68 -6.16 6.91 -2.35
N GLY A 69 -5.10 6.78 -1.57
CA GLY A 69 -4.98 7.32 -0.23
C GLY A 69 -3.83 8.32 -0.18
N GLY A 70 -4.13 9.62 -0.12
CA GLY A 70 -3.13 10.68 -0.27
C GLY A 70 -2.87 11.06 -1.73
N GLY A 71 -1.79 11.79 -1.97
CA GLY A 71 -1.34 12.23 -3.29
C GLY A 71 -0.14 11.44 -3.80
N LYS A 72 0.02 11.38 -5.13
CA LYS A 72 1.17 10.74 -5.77
C LYS A 72 2.47 11.43 -5.35
N ASN A 73 3.35 10.72 -4.63
CA ASN A 73 4.48 11.34 -3.94
C ASN A 73 5.83 10.63 -4.18
N PHE A 74 6.23 10.49 -5.45
CA PHE A 74 7.50 9.83 -5.81
C PHE A 74 8.74 10.50 -5.21
N ASN A 75 8.70 11.82 -5.04
CA ASN A 75 9.81 12.60 -4.51
C ASN A 75 9.78 12.73 -2.98
N ARG A 76 8.83 12.07 -2.31
CA ARG A 76 8.72 12.01 -0.84
C ARG A 76 8.62 13.40 -0.19
N ILE A 77 7.92 14.31 -0.85
CA ILE A 77 7.73 15.70 -0.41
C ILE A 77 6.65 15.72 0.69
N GLN A 78 6.99 16.25 1.86
CA GLN A 78 6.11 16.23 3.03
C GLN A 78 4.87 17.14 2.89
N ASP A 79 4.88 18.10 1.98
CA ASP A 79 3.73 18.98 1.73
C ASP A 79 2.68 18.36 0.81
N ILE A 80 3.01 17.25 0.13
CA ILE A 80 2.04 16.51 -0.67
C ILE A 80 1.11 15.74 0.28
N PRO A 81 -0.23 15.80 0.10
CA PRO A 81 -1.18 15.17 1.03
C PRO A 81 -0.91 13.67 1.26
N HIS A 82 -0.93 13.23 2.51
CA HIS A 82 -0.67 11.85 2.91
C HIS A 82 -1.28 11.55 4.28
N PHE A 83 -1.36 10.27 4.64
CA PHE A 83 -1.76 9.87 5.99
C PHE A 83 -0.56 9.94 6.95
N LYS A 84 -0.76 10.54 8.12
CA LYS A 84 0.26 10.62 9.17
C LYS A 84 -0.11 9.72 10.35
N LEU A 85 0.84 8.93 10.80
CA LEU A 85 0.78 8.18 12.04
C LEU A 85 1.32 9.03 13.20
N HIS A 86 0.86 8.74 14.42
CA HIS A 86 1.32 9.47 15.61
C HIS A 86 2.81 9.29 15.93
N ASN A 87 3.43 8.22 15.45
CA ASN A 87 4.87 7.97 15.58
C ASN A 87 5.73 8.74 14.54
N GLY A 88 5.12 9.64 13.77
CA GLY A 88 5.81 10.47 12.77
C GLY A 88 5.98 9.80 11.40
N CYS A 89 5.67 8.50 11.28
CA CYS A 89 5.57 7.87 9.96
C CYS A 89 4.44 8.47 9.14
N TRP A 90 4.57 8.38 7.83
CA TRP A 90 3.53 8.82 6.94
C TRP A 90 3.50 8.02 5.65
N PHE A 91 2.31 7.82 5.09
CA PHE A 91 2.10 6.92 3.97
C PHE A 91 1.06 7.42 2.98
N ASP A 92 1.21 6.97 1.74
CA ASP A 92 0.20 7.04 0.69
C ASP A 92 0.11 5.70 -0.05
N PHE A 93 -0.97 5.53 -0.80
CA PHE A 93 -1.16 4.35 -1.61
C PHE A 93 -2.06 4.60 -2.82
N ALA A 94 -1.94 3.72 -3.82
CA ALA A 94 -2.84 3.61 -4.96
C ALA A 94 -3.15 2.12 -5.22
N ILE A 95 -4.39 1.81 -5.59
CA ILE A 95 -4.84 0.45 -5.93
C ILE A 95 -5.61 0.52 -7.24
N THR A 96 -5.21 -0.27 -8.22
CA THR A 96 -5.88 -0.41 -9.52
C THR A 96 -6.71 -1.69 -9.57
N ILE A 97 -7.97 -1.55 -9.99
CA ILE A 97 -8.98 -2.61 -9.97
C ILE A 97 -9.58 -2.77 -11.37
N ASP A 98 -9.66 -4.01 -11.84
CA ASP A 98 -10.37 -4.42 -13.05
C ASP A 98 -11.76 -4.95 -12.67
N GLU A 99 -12.82 -4.21 -13.02
CA GLU A 99 -14.23 -4.64 -12.91
C GLU A 99 -14.83 -5.10 -14.24
N THR A 100 -14.01 -5.25 -15.29
CA THR A 100 -14.46 -5.84 -16.57
C THR A 100 -14.66 -7.35 -16.46
N CYS A 101 -14.02 -7.98 -15.48
CA CYS A 101 -14.17 -9.39 -15.12
C CYS A 101 -15.03 -9.58 -13.85
N ARG A 102 -15.50 -10.82 -13.65
CA ARG A 102 -16.21 -11.25 -12.43
C ARG A 102 -15.62 -12.55 -11.90
N PRO A 103 -15.13 -12.62 -10.65
CA PRO A 103 -15.05 -11.51 -9.68
C PRO A 103 -14.13 -10.37 -10.17
N ALA A 104 -14.31 -9.17 -9.63
CA ALA A 104 -13.40 -8.06 -9.94
C ALA A 104 -12.03 -8.34 -9.34
N GLN A 105 -10.97 -7.80 -9.94
CA GLN A 105 -9.59 -8.13 -9.56
C GLN A 105 -8.76 -6.88 -9.27
N ILE A 106 -7.96 -6.93 -8.21
CA ILE A 106 -6.86 -6.00 -8.01
C ILE A 106 -5.74 -6.41 -8.96
N ILE A 107 -5.40 -5.53 -9.89
CA ILE A 107 -4.40 -5.80 -10.93
C ILE A 107 -3.12 -4.98 -10.75
N GLY A 108 -3.10 -4.08 -9.77
CA GLY A 108 -1.90 -3.37 -9.39
C GLY A 108 -2.12 -2.56 -8.13
N PHE A 109 -1.05 -2.28 -7.41
CA PHE A 109 -1.08 -1.36 -6.29
C PHE A 109 0.32 -0.81 -6.02
N ASP A 110 0.37 0.30 -5.30
CA ASP A 110 1.58 0.93 -4.82
C ASP A 110 1.29 1.43 -3.41
N PHE A 111 1.98 0.89 -2.42
CA PHE A 111 1.90 1.30 -1.03
C PHE A 111 3.27 1.78 -0.59
N GLU A 112 3.33 2.98 -0.02
CA GLU A 112 4.60 3.50 0.45
C GLU A 112 4.45 4.19 1.79
N ILE A 113 5.27 3.77 2.75
CA ILE A 113 5.40 4.40 4.07
C ILE A 113 6.81 4.91 4.26
N ARG A 114 6.91 6.15 4.75
CA ARG A 114 8.14 6.85 5.05
C ARG A 114 8.28 6.94 6.56
N PHE A 115 9.49 6.73 7.04
CA PHE A 115 9.83 6.82 8.46
C PHE A 115 10.40 8.22 8.77
N PRO A 116 10.31 8.68 10.03
CA PRO A 116 10.93 9.93 10.45
C PRO A 116 12.42 9.94 10.12
N GLN A 117 12.86 10.97 9.38
CA GLN A 117 14.27 11.16 9.06
C GLN A 117 15.04 11.57 10.31
N ARG A 118 16.15 10.89 10.58
CA ARG A 118 17.08 11.25 11.67
C ARG A 118 18.09 12.29 11.19
N GLU A 119 18.69 13.04 12.11
CA GLU A 119 19.67 14.11 11.80
C GLU A 119 20.84 13.61 10.95
N GLU A 120 21.23 12.35 11.10
CA GLU A 120 22.36 11.72 10.39
C GLU A 120 21.99 11.17 9.00
N GLU A 121 20.71 11.11 8.65
CA GLU A 121 20.24 10.51 7.41
C GLU A 121 20.16 11.56 6.29
N THR A 122 20.76 11.28 5.13
CA THR A 122 20.71 12.19 3.97
C THR A 122 19.43 12.07 3.14
N LYS A 123 18.63 11.01 3.36
CA LYS A 123 17.40 10.70 2.63
C LYS A 123 16.37 10.14 3.58
N VAL A 124 15.09 10.41 3.31
CA VAL A 124 13.97 9.86 4.09
C VAL A 124 13.92 8.33 3.91
N PRO A 125 14.07 7.55 4.99
CA PRO A 125 13.94 6.09 4.92
C PRO A 125 12.49 5.69 4.63
N PHE A 126 12.31 4.60 3.88
CA PHE A 126 10.98 4.17 3.47
C PHE A 126 10.87 2.66 3.23
N LEU A 127 9.62 2.20 3.19
CA LEU A 127 9.24 0.88 2.72
C LEU A 127 8.16 1.04 1.65
N ARG A 128 8.42 0.52 0.45
CA ARG A 128 7.44 0.45 -0.62
C ARG A 128 7.08 -1.00 -0.93
N ILE A 129 5.79 -1.24 -1.16
CA ILE A 129 5.22 -2.52 -1.53
C ILE A 129 4.35 -2.28 -2.75
N ASP A 130 4.76 -2.78 -3.90
CA ASP A 130 4.02 -2.58 -5.15
C ASP A 130 3.76 -3.88 -5.90
N LEU A 131 2.69 -3.84 -6.66
CA LEU A 131 2.31 -4.83 -7.66
C LEU A 131 2.16 -4.08 -8.98
N ASN A 132 3.08 -4.31 -9.91
CA ASN A 132 3.02 -3.74 -11.25
C ASN A 132 1.76 -4.23 -11.99
N LEU A 133 1.25 -3.39 -12.89
CA LEU A 133 0.15 -3.74 -13.78
C LEU A 133 0.50 -4.94 -14.70
N PRO A 134 -0.51 -5.69 -15.19
CA PRO A 134 -0.30 -6.69 -16.23
C PRO A 134 0.25 -6.05 -17.51
N ASP A 135 0.83 -6.86 -18.40
CA ASP A 135 1.47 -6.45 -19.66
C ASP A 135 2.72 -5.54 -19.50
N HIS A 136 3.23 -5.38 -18.28
CA HIS A 136 4.55 -4.79 -18.05
C HIS A 136 5.65 -5.79 -18.45
N ASN A 137 6.86 -5.34 -18.80
CA ASN A 137 8.00 -6.23 -19.15
C ASN A 137 8.31 -7.33 -18.10
N ASN A 138 7.81 -7.18 -16.87
CA ASN A 138 8.01 -8.14 -15.78
C ASN A 138 6.91 -9.21 -15.69
N ASP A 139 5.82 -9.06 -16.45
CA ASP A 139 4.69 -10.00 -16.48
C ASP A 139 5.10 -11.34 -17.11
N GLU A 140 5.91 -11.30 -18.19
CA GLU A 140 6.48 -12.49 -18.83
C GLU A 140 7.36 -13.33 -17.89
N ARG A 141 7.83 -12.73 -16.78
CA ARG A 141 8.67 -13.39 -15.78
C ARG A 141 7.90 -13.77 -14.51
N ASN A 142 6.62 -13.43 -14.40
CA ASN A 142 5.82 -13.52 -13.17
C ASN A 142 6.52 -12.84 -11.97
N ILE A 143 7.12 -11.67 -12.19
CA ILE A 143 7.80 -10.89 -11.13
C ILE A 143 7.17 -9.50 -11.06
N ARG A 144 5.89 -9.46 -10.68
CA ARG A 144 5.15 -8.20 -10.62
C ARG A 144 5.16 -7.55 -9.26
N PHE A 145 5.43 -8.32 -8.21
CA PHE A 145 5.47 -7.82 -6.86
C PHE A 145 6.90 -7.43 -6.45
N HIS A 146 7.03 -6.23 -5.90
CA HIS A 146 8.30 -5.69 -5.41
C HIS A 146 8.15 -5.21 -3.97
N LEU A 147 9.20 -5.45 -3.20
CA LEU A 147 9.39 -4.92 -1.87
C LEU A 147 10.66 -4.08 -1.86
N HIS A 148 10.51 -2.78 -1.61
CA HIS A 148 11.63 -1.85 -1.57
C HIS A 148 11.85 -1.31 -0.15
N PRO A 149 12.73 -1.93 0.65
CA PRO A 149 13.27 -1.29 1.84
C PRO A 149 14.32 -0.26 1.39
N ASN A 150 14.00 1.02 1.49
CA ASN A 150 14.79 2.09 0.88
C ASN A 150 15.02 1.84 -0.63
N ASN A 151 16.26 1.93 -1.11
CA ASN A 151 16.59 1.76 -2.53
C ASN A 151 16.87 0.30 -2.93
N ASP A 152 16.70 -0.66 -2.01
CA ASP A 152 16.86 -2.07 -2.34
C ASP A 152 15.63 -2.60 -3.08
N ASP A 153 15.80 -3.67 -3.86
CA ASP A 153 14.72 -4.28 -4.63
C ASP A 153 14.67 -5.78 -4.37
N ILE A 154 13.64 -6.20 -3.63
CA ILE A 154 13.35 -7.60 -3.35
C ILE A 154 12.16 -8.00 -4.21
N MET A 155 12.46 -8.79 -5.25
CA MET A 155 11.50 -9.36 -6.18
C MET A 155 10.99 -10.71 -5.69
N ILE A 156 9.68 -10.89 -5.65
CA ILE A 156 9.06 -12.20 -5.38
C ILE A 156 7.95 -12.52 -6.39
N HIS A 157 7.67 -13.81 -6.56
CA HIS A 157 6.81 -14.31 -7.64
C HIS A 157 5.33 -13.94 -7.50
N SER A 158 4.86 -13.76 -6.26
CA SER A 158 3.47 -13.45 -5.96
C SER A 158 3.42 -12.44 -4.80
N PRO A 159 2.39 -11.57 -4.78
CA PRO A 159 2.15 -10.77 -3.59
C PRO A 159 1.83 -11.71 -2.43
N PRO A 160 2.47 -11.57 -1.26
CA PRO A 160 2.16 -12.36 -0.06
C PRO A 160 1.06 -11.70 0.80
N MET A 161 0.67 -10.47 0.44
CA MET A 161 -0.30 -9.64 1.17
C MET A 161 -1.24 -8.92 0.21
N SER A 162 -2.52 -8.89 0.57
CA SER A 162 -3.54 -8.06 -0.05
C SER A 162 -3.37 -6.58 0.35
N PRO A 163 -3.97 -5.63 -0.39
CA PRO A 163 -3.96 -4.22 -0.02
C PRO A 163 -4.46 -3.93 1.40
N LEU A 164 -5.46 -4.67 1.89
CA LEU A 164 -5.94 -4.50 3.28
C LEU A 164 -4.94 -5.00 4.32
N GLU A 165 -4.23 -6.09 4.03
CA GLU A 165 -3.16 -6.60 4.91
C GLU A 165 -1.97 -5.65 4.94
N ILE A 166 -1.57 -5.08 3.80
CA ILE A 166 -0.51 -4.05 3.74
C ILE A 166 -0.93 -2.82 4.54
N LEU A 167 -2.17 -2.34 4.36
CA LEU A 167 -2.69 -1.22 5.13
C LEU A 167 -2.70 -1.52 6.64
N HIS A 168 -3.15 -2.71 7.05
CA HIS A 168 -3.08 -3.14 8.44
C HIS A 168 -1.65 -3.18 8.97
N MET A 169 -0.69 -3.66 8.17
CA MET A 169 0.72 -3.67 8.53
C MET A 169 1.24 -2.25 8.76
N PHE A 170 0.90 -1.29 7.89
CA PHE A 170 1.30 0.12 8.05
C PHE A 170 0.73 0.75 9.31
N LEU A 171 -0.55 0.47 9.62
CA LEU A 171 -1.24 1.04 10.78
C LEU A 171 -0.81 0.40 12.11
N TYR A 172 -0.67 -0.93 12.15
CA TYR A 172 -0.56 -1.70 13.40
C TYR A 172 0.73 -2.50 13.53
N GLY A 173 1.35 -2.88 12.41
CA GLY A 173 2.47 -3.82 12.38
C GLY A 173 3.85 -3.16 12.51
N MET A 174 3.95 -1.86 12.28
CA MET A 174 5.22 -1.16 12.24
C MET A 174 5.57 -0.53 13.59
N ASN A 175 6.30 -1.29 14.40
CA ASN A 175 6.87 -0.79 15.65
C ASN A 175 8.26 -0.20 15.38
N ILE A 176 8.36 1.13 15.34
CA ILE A 176 9.64 1.82 15.19
C ILE A 176 10.36 1.70 16.53
N ARG A 177 11.52 1.02 16.54
CA ARG A 177 12.36 1.01 17.75
C ARG A 177 13.00 2.38 17.93
N ASP A 178 12.82 2.96 19.12
CA ASP A 178 13.43 4.25 19.49
C ASP A 178 14.97 4.21 19.44
N LYS A 179 15.59 3.02 19.55
CA LYS A 179 17.04 2.84 19.51
C LYS A 179 17.46 1.76 18.50
N PRO A 180 18.54 1.99 17.72
CA PRO A 180 19.12 0.94 16.88
C PRO A 180 19.55 -0.24 17.75
N ARG A 181 19.56 -1.45 17.17
CA ARG A 181 20.22 -2.59 17.80
C ARG A 181 21.69 -2.20 17.99
N ALA A 182 22.18 -2.24 19.22
CA ALA A 182 23.62 -2.21 19.46
C ALA A 182 24.23 -3.37 18.66
N SER A 183 25.14 -3.02 17.76
CA SER A 183 25.98 -3.96 17.01
C SER A 183 26.91 -4.70 17.94
#